data_AF-A0A8T5J8T6-F1
#
_entry.id   AF-A0A8T5J8T6-F1
#
_cell.length_a   1.000
_cell.length_b   1.000
_cell.length_c   1.000
_cell.angle_alpha   90.00
_cell.angle_beta   90.00
_cell.angle_gamma   90.00
#
_symmetry.space_group_name_H-M   'P 1'
#
loop_
_entity.id
_entity.type
_entity.pdbx_description
1 polymer ?
#
loop_
_entity_poly.entity_id
_entity_poly.type
_entity_poly.pdbx_seq_one_letter_code
_entity_poly.pdbx_strand_id
1 'polypeptide(L)'
;MFGAADPEQAISQLEAYHSEGRGERVEVMASALVDQLMAQKGRDDSTQGILVKGLRILASVLNSRGKYKRARITIGLLHKHRNKHAKVVGQDLAAAAGDYHLAGFIHANAGKAGAAKKAFAKCEKLQPGHLAAALDVAEQCGYNKRLAKLYPLAGSVVSKNGVYILQIEDRPAADAQRVAIALGGDIQGEIERQIAAIMSGEQAANAKLQAAVDSLVPTHDYHTYSTN
;
A
#
# COMPACT_ATOMS: atom_id res chain seq x y z
N MET A 1 -18.21 -19.38 -21.04
CA MET A 1 -16.76 -19.33 -21.31
C MET A 1 -16.42 -17.90 -21.72
N PHE A 2 -15.47 -17.23 -21.06
CA PHE A 2 -14.95 -15.95 -21.52
C PHE A 2 -14.04 -16.21 -22.73
N GLY A 3 -14.63 -16.23 -23.93
CA GLY A 3 -13.90 -16.41 -25.18
C GLY A 3 -13.14 -15.15 -25.56
N ALA A 4 -11.86 -15.30 -25.91
CA ALA A 4 -11.07 -14.38 -26.71
C ALA A 4 -11.08 -12.89 -26.31
N ALA A 5 -11.25 -12.56 -25.02
CA ALA A 5 -10.97 -11.21 -24.57
C ALA A 5 -9.45 -10.97 -24.64
N ASP A 6 -9.06 -9.89 -25.32
CA ASP A 6 -7.70 -9.37 -25.28
C ASP A 6 -7.25 -9.26 -23.81
N PRO A 7 -6.11 -9.86 -23.42
CA PRO A 7 -5.61 -9.81 -22.05
C PRO A 7 -5.54 -8.39 -21.46
N GLU A 8 -5.32 -7.36 -22.28
CA GLU A 8 -5.30 -5.96 -21.84
C GLU A 8 -6.69 -5.44 -21.46
N GLN A 9 -7.71 -5.79 -22.24
CA GLN A 9 -9.10 -5.45 -21.92
C GLN A 9 -9.58 -6.24 -20.69
N ALA A 10 -9.20 -7.51 -20.61
CA ALA A 10 -9.53 -8.37 -19.47
C ALA A 10 -8.93 -7.81 -18.18
N ILE A 11 -7.66 -7.38 -18.17
CA ILE A 11 -7.06 -6.83 -16.94
C ILE A 11 -7.71 -5.50 -16.55
N SER A 12 -8.05 -4.65 -17.51
CA SER A 12 -8.72 -3.36 -17.25
C SER A 12 -10.10 -3.54 -16.61
N GLN A 13 -10.90 -4.48 -17.12
CA GLN A 13 -12.20 -4.83 -16.53
C GLN A 13 -12.05 -5.42 -15.12
N LEU A 14 -11.00 -6.21 -14.90
CA LEU A 14 -10.72 -6.86 -13.63
C LEU A 14 -10.32 -5.84 -12.57
N GLU A 15 -9.51 -4.83 -12.92
CA GLU A 15 -9.17 -3.70 -12.05
C GLU A 15 -10.43 -2.90 -11.66
N ALA A 16 -11.33 -2.63 -12.61
CA ALA A 16 -12.61 -1.99 -12.33
C ALA A 16 -13.44 -2.80 -11.33
N TYR A 17 -13.65 -4.10 -11.58
CA TYR A 17 -14.42 -4.95 -10.66
C TYR A 17 -13.77 -5.10 -9.28
N HIS A 18 -12.44 -5.03 -9.20
CA HIS A 18 -11.73 -5.05 -7.92
C HIS A 18 -12.01 -3.77 -7.12
N SER A 19 -11.99 -2.61 -7.79
CA SER A 19 -12.33 -1.32 -7.17
C SER A 19 -13.79 -1.23 -6.73
N GLU A 20 -14.71 -1.88 -7.45
CA GLU A 20 -16.13 -1.96 -7.12
C GLU A 20 -16.45 -2.96 -5.99
N GLY A 21 -15.46 -3.68 -5.47
CA GLY A 21 -15.67 -4.67 -4.40
C GLY A 21 -16.37 -5.96 -4.83
N ARG A 22 -16.45 -6.24 -6.14
CA ARG A 22 -17.13 -7.43 -6.70
C ARG A 22 -16.27 -8.69 -6.60
N GLY A 23 -15.85 -9.04 -5.39
CA GLY A 23 -14.82 -10.06 -5.13
C GLY A 23 -15.08 -11.43 -5.76
N GLU A 24 -16.34 -11.86 -5.88
CA GLU A 24 -16.64 -13.15 -6.50
C GLU A 24 -16.36 -13.16 -8.00
N ARG A 25 -16.81 -12.11 -8.70
CA ARG A 25 -16.58 -11.95 -10.14
C ARG A 25 -15.10 -11.77 -10.43
N VAL A 26 -14.41 -10.98 -9.60
CA VAL A 26 -12.95 -10.78 -9.70
C VAL A 26 -12.22 -12.10 -9.54
N GLU A 27 -12.58 -12.95 -8.57
CA GLU A 27 -11.90 -14.24 -8.40
C GLU A 27 -12.07 -15.14 -9.62
N VAL A 28 -13.30 -15.28 -10.14
CA VAL A 28 -13.59 -16.15 -11.29
C VAL A 28 -12.84 -15.66 -12.52
N MET A 29 -12.94 -14.36 -12.81
CA MET A 29 -12.30 -13.74 -13.96
C MET A 29 -10.78 -13.74 -13.86
N ALA A 30 -10.21 -13.42 -12.70
CA ALA A 30 -8.78 -13.45 -12.47
C ALA A 30 -8.21 -14.87 -12.54
N SER A 31 -8.93 -15.88 -12.04
CA SER A 31 -8.53 -17.29 -12.16
C SER A 31 -8.48 -17.71 -13.63
N ALA A 32 -9.55 -17.43 -14.39
CA ALA A 32 -9.61 -17.77 -15.81
C ALA A 32 -8.51 -17.07 -16.63
N LEU A 33 -8.28 -15.78 -16.39
CA LEU A 33 -7.22 -15.02 -17.07
C LEU A 33 -5.83 -15.58 -16.74
N VAL A 34 -5.55 -15.83 -15.46
CA VAL A 34 -4.26 -16.40 -15.04
C VAL A 34 -4.05 -17.78 -15.66
N ASP A 35 -5.06 -18.65 -15.67
CA ASP A 35 -4.95 -20.00 -16.24
C ASP A 35 -4.68 -19.95 -17.75
N GLN A 36 -5.41 -19.08 -18.49
CA GLN A 36 -5.19 -18.84 -19.91
C GLN A 36 -3.75 -18.36 -20.19
N LEU A 37 -3.31 -17.34 -19.45
CA LEU A 37 -1.98 -16.77 -19.63
C LEU A 37 -0.88 -17.76 -19.25
N MET A 38 -1.06 -18.56 -18.20
CA MET A 38 -0.10 -19.58 -17.79
C MET A 38 0.06 -20.68 -18.84
N ALA A 39 -1.03 -21.06 -19.53
CA ALA A 39 -1.03 -22.07 -20.60
C ALA A 39 -0.36 -21.59 -21.90
N GLN A 40 -0.31 -20.28 -22.15
CA GLN A 40 0.33 -19.72 -23.33
C GLN A 40 1.86 -19.95 -23.32
N LYS A 41 2.37 -20.64 -24.34
CA LYS A 41 3.82 -20.84 -24.54
C LYS A 41 4.42 -19.60 -25.22
N GLY A 42 5.63 -19.20 -24.82
CA GLY A 42 6.35 -18.10 -25.49
C GLY A 42 5.74 -16.71 -25.30
N ARG A 43 5.27 -16.38 -24.08
CA ARG A 43 4.76 -15.04 -23.74
C ARG A 43 5.84 -13.98 -23.98
N ASP A 44 5.45 -12.89 -24.63
CA ASP A 44 6.23 -11.66 -24.70
C ASP A 44 6.22 -10.92 -23.36
N ASP A 45 6.97 -9.81 -23.28
CA ASP A 45 7.10 -9.06 -22.05
C ASP A 45 5.80 -8.38 -21.62
N SER A 46 5.00 -7.86 -22.57
CA SER A 46 3.69 -7.27 -22.25
C SER A 46 2.76 -8.29 -21.62
N THR A 47 2.58 -9.44 -22.26
CA THR A 47 1.72 -10.54 -21.77
C THR A 47 2.21 -11.05 -20.42
N GLN A 48 3.53 -11.14 -20.22
CA GLN A 48 4.11 -11.52 -18.94
C GLN A 48 3.82 -10.46 -17.85
N GLY A 49 3.83 -9.17 -18.18
CA GLY A 49 3.42 -8.08 -17.30
C GLY A 49 1.94 -8.17 -16.90
N ILE A 50 1.05 -8.47 -17.86
CA ILE A 50 -0.38 -8.69 -17.60
C ILE A 50 -0.59 -9.87 -16.66
N LEU A 51 0.13 -10.98 -16.86
CA LEU A 51 0.09 -12.14 -15.95
C LEU A 51 0.49 -11.77 -14.52
N VAL A 52 1.52 -10.92 -14.34
CA VAL A 52 1.95 -10.44 -13.02
C VAL A 52 0.83 -9.62 -12.35
N LYS A 53 0.17 -8.71 -13.09
CA LYS A 53 -0.99 -7.96 -12.58
C LYS A 53 -2.16 -8.88 -12.21
N GLY A 54 -2.50 -9.83 -13.07
CA GLY A 54 -3.56 -10.81 -12.83
C GLY A 54 -3.30 -11.66 -11.59
N LEU A 55 -2.07 -12.15 -11.40
CA LEU A 55 -1.67 -12.90 -10.20
C LEU A 55 -1.76 -12.06 -8.92
N ARG A 56 -1.40 -10.77 -8.98
CA ARG A 56 -1.52 -9.85 -7.84
C ARG A 56 -2.97 -9.67 -7.42
N ILE A 57 -3.87 -9.40 -8.36
CA ILE A 57 -5.29 -9.20 -8.04
C ILE A 57 -5.92 -10.52 -7.59
N LEU A 58 -5.57 -11.64 -8.22
CA LEU A 58 -6.03 -12.96 -7.79
C LEU A 58 -5.57 -13.29 -6.36
N ALA A 59 -4.33 -13.01 -6.00
CA ALA A 59 -3.83 -13.22 -4.64
C ALA A 59 -4.57 -12.34 -3.61
N SER A 60 -4.82 -11.07 -3.95
CA SER A 60 -5.57 -10.12 -3.12
C SER A 60 -7.00 -10.60 -2.86
N VAL A 61 -7.75 -10.93 -3.92
CA VAL A 61 -9.15 -11.35 -3.79
C VAL A 61 -9.30 -12.71 -3.11
N LEU A 62 -8.38 -13.64 -3.33
CA LEU A 62 -8.37 -14.91 -2.61
C LEU A 62 -8.13 -14.69 -1.11
N ASN A 63 -7.28 -13.72 -0.73
CA ASN A 63 -7.05 -13.37 0.66
C ASN A 63 -8.30 -12.78 1.30
N SER A 64 -8.93 -11.78 0.67
CA SER A 64 -10.13 -11.13 1.21
C SER A 64 -11.31 -12.09 1.34
N ARG A 65 -11.37 -13.12 0.48
CA ARG A 65 -12.39 -14.18 0.52
C ARG A 65 -12.06 -15.35 1.46
N GLY A 66 -11.04 -15.24 2.29
CA GLY A 66 -10.67 -16.30 3.25
C GLY A 66 -10.03 -17.54 2.63
N LYS A 67 -9.71 -17.53 1.33
CA LYS A 67 -9.15 -18.68 0.59
C LYS A 67 -7.63 -18.75 0.75
N TYR A 68 -7.14 -18.72 1.99
CA TYR A 68 -5.72 -18.51 2.32
C TYR A 68 -4.77 -19.56 1.74
N LYS A 69 -5.19 -20.83 1.63
CA LYS A 69 -4.37 -21.88 1.02
C LYS A 69 -4.09 -21.58 -0.45
N ARG A 70 -5.12 -21.15 -1.21
CA ARG A 70 -4.97 -20.76 -2.62
C ARG A 70 -4.20 -19.45 -2.74
N ALA A 71 -4.52 -18.44 -1.92
CA ALA A 71 -3.80 -17.17 -1.90
C ALA A 71 -2.28 -17.34 -1.71
N ARG A 72 -1.87 -18.25 -0.81
CA ARG A 72 -0.46 -18.59 -0.57
C ARG A 72 0.24 -19.24 -1.77
N ILE A 73 -0.46 -20.03 -2.57
CA ILE A 73 0.10 -20.60 -3.79
C ILE A 73 0.23 -19.50 -4.85
N THR A 74 -0.83 -18.71 -5.04
CA THR A 74 -0.87 -17.61 -6.02
C THR A 74 0.22 -16.57 -5.75
N ILE A 75 0.46 -16.18 -4.49
CA ILE A 75 1.51 -15.22 -4.17
C ILE A 75 2.93 -15.77 -4.42
N GLY A 76 3.13 -17.08 -4.25
CA GLY A 76 4.38 -17.75 -4.64
C GLY A 76 4.61 -17.71 -6.15
N LEU A 77 3.55 -17.95 -6.93
CA LEU A 77 3.59 -17.81 -8.39
C LEU A 77 3.86 -16.35 -8.80
N LEU A 78 3.21 -15.38 -8.15
CA LEU A 78 3.44 -13.96 -8.39
C LEU A 78 4.92 -13.60 -8.27
N HIS A 79 5.57 -13.98 -7.15
CA HIS A 79 6.99 -13.70 -6.95
C HIS A 79 7.87 -14.32 -8.05
N LYS A 80 7.59 -15.57 -8.46
CA LYS A 80 8.32 -16.26 -9.52
C LYS A 80 8.18 -15.52 -10.86
N HIS A 81 6.96 -15.18 -11.24
CA HIS A 81 6.66 -14.56 -12.54
C HIS A 81 7.10 -13.09 -12.61
N ARG A 82 6.99 -12.34 -11.51
CA ARG A 82 7.54 -10.99 -11.39
C ARG A 82 9.05 -11.01 -11.51
N ASN A 83 9.74 -11.88 -10.77
CA ASN A 83 11.22 -11.93 -10.84
C ASN A 83 11.70 -12.33 -12.24
N LYS A 84 10.95 -13.16 -12.97
CA LYS A 84 11.23 -13.45 -14.39
C LYS A 84 11.06 -12.20 -15.25
N HIS A 85 9.95 -11.50 -15.12
CA HIS A 85 9.65 -10.29 -15.89
C HIS A 85 10.65 -9.16 -15.61
N ALA A 86 11.01 -8.98 -14.33
CA ALA A 86 11.93 -7.94 -13.89
C ALA A 86 13.38 -8.14 -14.38
N LYS A 87 13.75 -9.35 -14.80
CA LYS A 87 15.05 -9.57 -15.46
C LYS A 87 15.10 -8.98 -16.87
N VAL A 88 13.95 -8.80 -17.51
CA VAL A 88 13.86 -8.30 -18.88
C VAL A 88 13.55 -6.80 -18.88
N VAL A 89 12.58 -6.37 -18.07
CA VAL A 89 12.07 -4.98 -18.07
C VAL A 89 12.68 -4.11 -16.95
N GLY A 90 13.44 -4.71 -16.04
CA GLY A 90 13.98 -4.03 -14.86
C GLY A 90 13.11 -4.22 -13.60
N GLN A 91 13.68 -3.93 -12.43
CA GLN A 91 13.00 -4.10 -11.14
C GLN A 91 12.24 -2.84 -10.73
N ASP A 92 10.92 -2.97 -10.64
CA ASP A 92 10.08 -2.05 -9.86
C ASP A 92 10.09 -2.48 -8.39
N LEU A 93 10.92 -1.81 -7.59
CA LEU A 93 11.09 -2.10 -6.17
C LEU A 93 9.83 -1.78 -5.36
N ALA A 94 9.05 -0.77 -5.75
CA ALA A 94 7.83 -0.38 -5.05
C ALA A 94 6.72 -1.42 -5.28
N ALA A 95 6.51 -1.84 -6.53
CA ALA A 95 5.57 -2.92 -6.84
C ALA A 95 6.01 -4.24 -6.18
N ALA A 96 7.31 -4.53 -6.16
CA ALA A 96 7.83 -5.72 -5.48
C ALA A 96 7.61 -5.66 -3.97
N ALA A 97 7.81 -4.49 -3.33
CA ALA A 97 7.51 -4.28 -1.92
C ALA A 97 6.02 -4.51 -1.62
N GLY A 98 5.12 -3.96 -2.45
CA GLY A 98 3.67 -4.19 -2.35
C GLY A 98 3.28 -5.67 -2.43
N ASP A 99 3.92 -6.46 -3.28
CA ASP A 99 3.66 -7.91 -3.34
C ASP A 99 4.07 -8.63 -2.04
N TYR A 100 5.22 -8.27 -1.47
CA TYR A 100 5.66 -8.84 -0.20
C TYR A 100 4.82 -8.36 0.98
N HIS A 101 4.26 -7.15 0.89
CA HIS A 101 3.28 -6.63 1.83
C HIS A 101 2.01 -7.48 1.82
N LEU A 102 1.45 -7.73 0.63
CA LEU A 102 0.32 -8.65 0.45
C LEU A 102 0.64 -10.08 0.91
N ALA A 103 1.85 -10.58 0.65
CA ALA A 103 2.31 -11.87 1.14
C ALA A 103 2.32 -11.94 2.68
N GLY A 104 2.68 -10.84 3.34
CA GLY A 104 2.62 -10.68 4.79
C GLY A 104 1.22 -10.93 5.32
N PHE A 105 0.23 -10.22 4.80
CA PHE A 105 -1.18 -10.41 5.15
C PHE A 105 -1.69 -11.82 4.88
N ILE A 106 -1.40 -12.37 3.69
CA ILE A 106 -1.80 -13.73 3.32
C ILE A 106 -1.25 -14.76 4.30
N HIS A 107 -0.02 -14.58 4.77
CA HIS A 107 0.58 -15.46 5.77
C HIS A 107 0.01 -15.25 7.17
N ALA A 108 -0.22 -14.01 7.59
CA ALA A 108 -0.82 -13.69 8.88
C ALA A 108 -2.21 -14.29 8.99
N ASN A 109 -3.08 -14.03 8.01
CA ASN A 109 -4.44 -14.56 7.93
C ASN A 109 -4.49 -16.09 7.84
N ALA A 110 -3.44 -16.72 7.31
CA ALA A 110 -3.29 -18.18 7.28
C ALA A 110 -2.77 -18.77 8.60
N GLY A 111 -2.61 -17.99 9.66
CA GLY A 111 -2.05 -18.40 10.96
C GLY A 111 -0.53 -18.65 10.93
N LYS A 112 0.20 -18.09 9.95
CA LYS A 112 1.64 -18.30 9.75
C LYS A 112 2.47 -17.07 10.10
N ALA A 113 2.46 -16.68 11.37
CA ALA A 113 3.14 -15.48 11.88
C ALA A 113 4.63 -15.39 11.49
N GLY A 114 5.37 -16.50 11.57
CA GLY A 114 6.79 -16.52 11.18
C GLY A 114 7.03 -16.24 9.69
N ALA A 115 6.14 -16.70 8.82
CA ALA A 115 6.21 -16.42 7.38
C ALA A 115 5.76 -14.98 7.06
N ALA A 116 4.72 -14.50 7.77
CA ALA A 116 4.24 -13.12 7.65
C ALA A 116 5.35 -12.12 7.99
N LYS A 117 6.02 -12.30 9.14
CA LYS A 117 7.15 -11.46 9.56
C LYS A 117 8.26 -11.41 8.53
N LYS A 118 8.64 -12.56 7.94
CA LYS A 118 9.67 -12.62 6.88
C LYS A 118 9.24 -11.86 5.62
N ALA A 119 7.98 -11.95 5.23
CA ALA A 119 7.44 -11.25 4.07
C ALA A 119 7.44 -9.73 4.30
N PHE A 120 6.93 -9.26 5.43
CA PHE A 120 6.97 -7.84 5.79
C PHE A 120 8.39 -7.29 5.90
N ALA A 121 9.31 -8.04 6.52
CA ALA A 121 10.72 -7.66 6.56
C ALA A 121 11.35 -7.58 5.15
N LYS A 122 10.87 -8.38 4.19
CA LYS A 122 11.32 -8.28 2.80
C LYS A 122 10.73 -7.07 2.08
N CYS A 123 9.46 -6.73 2.34
CA CYS A 123 8.84 -5.49 1.89
C CYS A 123 9.68 -4.28 2.33
N GLU A 124 10.00 -4.20 3.62
CA GLU A 124 10.78 -3.10 4.18
C GLU A 124 12.20 -3.01 3.63
N LYS A 125 12.84 -4.15 3.33
CA LYS A 125 14.16 -4.17 2.66
C LYS A 125 14.12 -3.63 1.23
N LEU A 126 13.01 -3.79 0.53
CA LEU A 126 12.84 -3.30 -0.85
C LEU A 126 12.42 -1.83 -0.87
N GLN A 127 11.66 -1.40 0.12
CA GLN A 127 11.23 -0.02 0.28
C GLN A 127 11.43 0.43 1.74
N PRO A 128 12.63 0.91 2.11
CA PRO A 128 12.91 1.40 3.46
C PRO A 128 11.99 2.58 3.84
N GLY A 129 11.57 2.64 5.10
CA GLY A 129 10.66 3.68 5.58
C GLY A 129 9.18 3.41 5.26
N HIS A 130 8.81 2.17 4.94
CA HIS A 130 7.42 1.82 4.67
C HIS A 130 6.60 1.74 5.96
N LEU A 131 6.04 2.86 6.40
CA LEU A 131 5.27 2.98 7.65
C LEU A 131 4.06 2.04 7.70
N ALA A 132 3.29 1.95 6.61
CA ALA A 132 2.12 1.07 6.55
C ALA A 132 2.48 -0.42 6.79
N ALA A 133 3.59 -0.90 6.21
CA ALA A 133 4.07 -2.26 6.47
C ALA A 133 4.51 -2.48 7.91
N ALA A 134 5.09 -1.46 8.56
CA ALA A 134 5.45 -1.54 9.97
C ALA A 134 4.21 -1.54 10.88
N LEU A 135 3.16 -0.80 10.52
CA LEU A 135 1.86 -0.83 11.18
C LEU A 135 1.23 -2.23 11.09
N ASP A 136 1.18 -2.78 9.87
CA ASP A 136 0.57 -4.10 9.65
C ASP A 136 1.35 -5.21 10.36
N VAL A 137 2.68 -5.11 10.49
CA VAL A 137 3.48 -6.00 11.34
C VAL A 137 3.11 -5.86 12.83
N ALA A 138 2.91 -4.63 13.29
CA ALA A 138 2.56 -4.37 14.69
C ALA A 138 1.21 -5.01 15.03
N GLU A 139 0.20 -4.83 14.17
CA GLU A 139 -1.14 -5.38 14.37
C GLU A 139 -1.20 -6.89 14.18
N GLN A 140 -0.65 -7.40 13.08
CA GLN A 140 -0.80 -8.80 12.69
C GLN A 140 0.14 -9.75 13.43
N CYS A 141 1.27 -9.22 13.93
CA CYS A 141 2.32 -10.04 14.55
C CYS A 141 2.74 -9.54 15.95
N GLY A 142 2.19 -8.43 16.46
CA GLY A 142 2.51 -7.90 17.78
C GLY A 142 3.90 -7.25 17.90
N TYR A 143 4.55 -6.88 16.78
CA TYR A 143 5.90 -6.32 16.80
C TYR A 143 5.91 -4.82 16.44
N ASN A 144 5.73 -3.96 17.44
CA ASN A 144 5.63 -2.51 17.25
C ASN A 144 6.97 -1.74 17.22
N LYS A 145 8.11 -2.38 17.56
CA LYS A 145 9.43 -1.70 17.61
C LYS A 145 9.79 -0.94 16.32
N ARG A 146 9.45 -1.51 15.16
CA ARG A 146 9.75 -0.87 13.87
C ARG A 146 8.82 0.31 13.61
N LEU A 147 7.54 0.16 13.93
CA LEU A 147 6.55 1.22 13.84
C LEU A 147 6.96 2.42 14.70
N ALA A 148 7.36 2.18 15.95
CA ALA A 148 7.83 3.21 16.88
C ALA A 148 9.06 3.97 16.35
N LYS A 149 9.96 3.28 15.62
CA LYS A 149 11.14 3.92 14.99
C LYS A 149 10.78 4.75 13.76
N LEU A 150 9.74 4.37 13.02
CA LEU A 150 9.34 5.06 11.79
C LEU A 150 8.36 6.19 12.03
N TYR A 151 7.54 6.12 13.09
CA TYR A 151 6.55 7.14 13.43
C TYR A 151 7.11 8.57 13.46
N PRO A 152 8.25 8.86 14.12
CA PRO A 152 8.79 10.23 14.16
C PRO A 152 9.19 10.78 12.78
N LEU A 153 9.45 9.90 11.81
CA LEU A 153 9.81 10.30 10.44
C LEU A 153 8.59 10.62 9.57
N ALA A 154 7.40 10.23 10.01
CA ALA A 154 6.16 10.43 9.26
C ALA A 154 5.60 11.86 9.37
N GLY A 155 6.12 12.65 10.31
CA GLY A 155 5.63 14.00 10.59
C GLY A 155 4.24 14.00 11.23
N SER A 156 3.54 15.13 11.09
CA SER A 156 2.20 15.34 11.64
C SER A 156 1.11 14.61 10.86
N VAL A 157 -0.03 14.38 11.52
CA VAL A 157 -1.23 13.83 10.89
C VAL A 157 -1.74 14.78 9.79
N VAL A 158 -2.13 14.19 8.67
CA VAL A 158 -2.72 14.89 7.52
C VAL A 158 -4.09 14.29 7.22
N SER A 159 -5.09 15.12 6.90
CA SER A 159 -6.38 14.66 6.39
C SER A 159 -6.36 14.64 4.86
N LYS A 160 -6.66 13.48 4.28
CA LYS A 160 -6.75 13.28 2.83
C LYS A 160 -8.03 12.51 2.51
N ASN A 161 -8.91 13.12 1.71
CA ASN A 161 -10.21 12.54 1.33
C ASN A 161 -11.06 12.09 2.54
N GLY A 162 -11.00 12.85 3.64
CA GLY A 162 -11.74 12.53 4.88
C GLY A 162 -11.11 11.45 5.75
N VAL A 163 -9.89 10.99 5.42
CA VAL A 163 -9.13 10.00 6.22
C VAL A 163 -7.88 10.64 6.79
N TYR A 164 -7.59 10.36 8.06
CA TYR A 164 -6.39 10.83 8.76
C TYR A 164 -5.23 9.87 8.54
N ILE A 165 -4.14 10.38 7.97
CA ILE A 165 -2.99 9.58 7.57
C ILE A 165 -1.68 10.15 8.10
N LEU A 166 -0.72 9.24 8.29
CA LEU A 166 0.69 9.53 8.51
C LEU A 166 1.49 9.01 7.31
N GLN A 167 2.36 9.84 6.74
CA GLN A 167 3.05 9.49 5.50
C GLN A 167 4.49 9.99 5.51
N ILE A 168 5.43 9.05 5.40
CA ILE A 168 6.82 9.35 5.04
C ILE A 168 6.85 9.67 3.53
N GLU A 169 7.63 10.67 3.14
CA GLU A 169 7.73 11.12 1.75
C GLU A 169 7.98 9.96 0.76
N ASP A 170 7.21 9.94 -0.34
CA ASP A 170 7.22 8.88 -1.35
C ASP A 170 7.01 7.45 -0.81
N ARG A 171 6.35 7.31 0.35
CA ARG A 171 5.99 6.01 0.92
C ARG A 171 4.48 5.86 1.05
N PRO A 172 3.98 4.61 1.11
CA PRO A 172 2.57 4.38 1.35
C PRO A 172 2.15 4.96 2.70
N ALA A 173 1.04 5.70 2.68
CA ALA A 173 0.43 6.28 3.86
C ALA A 173 -0.08 5.18 4.82
N ALA A 174 0.07 5.41 6.11
CA ALA A 174 -0.53 4.60 7.17
C ALA A 174 -1.71 5.37 7.79
N ASP A 175 -2.73 4.65 8.24
CA ASP A 175 -3.85 5.22 8.97
C ASP A 175 -3.41 5.72 10.35
N ALA A 176 -3.66 6.99 10.66
CA ALA A 176 -3.19 7.62 11.88
C ALA A 176 -3.81 6.99 13.14
N GLN A 177 -5.10 6.66 13.12
CA GLN A 177 -5.79 6.06 14.27
C GLN A 177 -5.25 4.66 14.56
N ARG A 178 -5.01 3.87 13.50
CA ARG A 178 -4.40 2.55 13.65
C ARG A 178 -2.98 2.61 14.22
N VAL A 179 -2.17 3.60 13.78
CA VAL A 179 -0.85 3.85 14.38
C VAL A 179 -0.97 4.23 15.86
N ALA A 180 -1.94 5.08 16.20
CA ALA A 180 -2.20 5.50 17.58
C ALA A 180 -2.49 4.29 18.49
N ILE A 181 -3.41 3.42 18.07
CA ILE A 181 -3.76 2.19 18.81
C ILE A 181 -2.55 1.24 18.93
N ALA A 182 -1.77 1.07 17.85
CA ALA A 182 -0.65 0.12 17.84
C ALA A 182 0.54 0.58 18.70
N LEU A 183 0.74 1.88 18.87
CA LEU A 183 1.82 2.44 19.69
C LEU A 183 1.39 2.75 21.13
N GLY A 184 0.14 3.19 21.34
CA GLY A 184 -0.42 3.50 22.65
C GLY A 184 0.25 4.68 23.36
N GLY A 185 -0.14 4.89 24.61
CA GLY A 185 0.49 5.86 25.53
C GLY A 185 0.43 7.30 25.02
N ASP A 186 1.51 8.05 25.25
CA ASP A 186 1.60 9.47 24.89
C ASP A 186 1.45 9.71 23.38
N ILE A 187 1.93 8.76 22.55
CA ILE A 187 1.83 8.84 21.09
C ILE A 187 0.37 8.77 20.66
N GLN A 188 -0.43 7.90 21.29
CA GLN A 188 -1.85 7.83 21.00
C GLN A 188 -2.55 9.16 21.32
N GLY A 189 -2.30 9.72 22.51
CA GLY A 189 -2.87 11.01 22.92
C GLY A 189 -2.39 12.19 22.07
N GLU A 190 -1.17 12.14 21.54
CA GLU A 190 -0.68 13.12 20.56
C GLU A 190 -1.45 13.05 19.23
N ILE A 191 -1.58 11.85 18.65
CA ILE A 191 -2.28 11.65 17.37
C ILE A 191 -3.76 12.05 17.49
N GLU A 192 -4.44 11.65 18.58
CA GLU A 192 -5.84 11.99 18.82
C GLU A 192 -6.05 13.51 18.95
N ARG A 193 -5.12 14.22 19.61
CA ARG A 193 -5.13 15.69 19.68
C ARG A 193 -4.96 16.32 18.30
N GLN A 194 -4.02 15.83 17.48
CA GLN A 194 -3.84 16.34 16.12
C GLN A 194 -5.07 16.11 15.24
N ILE A 195 -5.71 14.94 15.36
CA ILE A 195 -6.97 14.64 14.66
C ILE A 195 -8.07 15.61 15.11
N ALA A 196 -8.22 15.83 16.41
CA ALA A 196 -9.22 16.76 16.95
C ALA A 196 -8.99 18.21 16.46
N ALA A 197 -7.74 18.67 16.43
CA ALA A 197 -7.37 20.01 15.93
C ALA A 197 -7.67 20.16 14.43
N ILE A 198 -7.49 19.11 13.63
CA ILE A 198 -7.89 19.11 12.22
C ILE A 198 -9.41 19.16 12.09
N MET A 199 -10.14 18.42 12.93
CA MET A 199 -11.61 18.41 12.93
C MET A 199 -12.22 19.74 13.35
N SER A 200 -11.62 20.44 14.32
CA SER A 200 -12.06 21.77 14.77
C SER A 200 -11.65 22.90 13.82
N GLY A 201 -10.78 22.62 12.85
CA GLY A 201 -10.23 23.62 11.93
C GLY A 201 -9.10 24.45 12.52
N GLU A 202 -8.61 24.12 13.73
CA GLU A 202 -7.47 24.75 14.37
C GLU A 202 -6.14 24.40 13.68
N GLN A 203 -6.08 23.23 13.03
CA GLN A 203 -4.95 22.80 12.23
C GLN A 203 -5.38 22.60 10.77
N ALA A 204 -4.57 23.09 9.83
CA ALA A 204 -4.84 22.89 8.42
C ALA A 204 -4.91 21.39 8.09
N ALA A 205 -6.04 20.98 7.51
CA ALA A 205 -6.29 19.59 7.12
C ALA A 205 -5.20 19.01 6.20
N ASN A 206 -4.47 19.87 5.49
CA ASN A 206 -3.35 19.47 4.66
C ASN A 206 -2.13 20.35 4.94
N ALA A 207 -1.15 19.81 5.68
CA ALA A 207 0.10 20.50 5.98
C ALA A 207 0.84 20.98 4.71
N LYS A 208 0.68 20.29 3.57
CA LYS A 208 1.24 20.76 2.29
C LYS A 208 0.51 21.98 1.73
N LEU A 209 -0.81 22.08 1.91
CA LEU A 209 -1.56 23.28 1.52
C LEU A 209 -1.16 24.45 2.43
N GLN A 210 -1.01 24.23 3.73
CA GLN A 210 -0.57 25.29 4.65
C GLN A 210 0.85 25.74 4.34
N ALA A 211 1.80 24.83 4.14
CA ALA A 211 3.17 25.20 3.77
C ALA A 211 3.26 25.96 2.44
N ALA A 212 2.41 25.61 1.47
CA ALA A 212 2.31 26.36 0.22
C ALA A 212 1.68 27.76 0.45
N VAL A 213 0.66 27.87 1.30
CA VAL A 213 0.05 29.16 1.69
C VAL A 213 1.05 30.04 2.43
N ASP A 214 1.80 29.48 3.39
CA ASP A 214 2.82 30.19 4.16
C ASP A 214 3.98 30.65 3.27
N SER A 215 4.34 29.86 2.24
CA SER A 215 5.32 30.28 1.22
C SER A 215 4.84 31.39 0.29
N LEU A 216 3.51 31.59 0.22
CA LEU A 216 2.87 32.61 -0.62
C LEU A 216 2.65 33.94 0.14
N VAL A 217 2.82 33.99 1.46
CA VAL A 217 2.75 35.24 2.22
C VAL A 217 4.07 36.00 2.05
N PRO A 218 4.11 37.14 1.36
CA PRO A 218 5.34 37.92 1.23
C PRO A 218 5.74 38.48 2.59
N THR A 219 6.96 38.19 3.03
CA THR A 219 7.62 38.86 4.15
C THR A 219 7.97 40.30 3.74
N HIS A 220 6.98 41.17 3.62
CA HIS A 220 7.23 42.60 3.50
C HIS A 220 7.30 43.23 4.89
N ASP A 221 8.53 43.45 5.36
CA ASP A 221 8.85 44.38 6.44
C ASP A 221 8.42 45.80 6.01
N TYR A 222 7.24 46.24 6.45
CA TYR A 222 6.73 47.60 6.21
C TYR A 222 7.30 48.63 7.19
N HIS A 223 8.61 48.59 7.46
CA HIS A 223 9.25 49.54 8.39
C HIS A 223 10.58 50.10 7.86
N THR A 224 10.57 50.74 6.69
CA THR A 224 11.67 51.65 6.29
C THR A 224 11.20 52.72 5.31
N TYR A 225 10.24 53.56 5.73
CA TYR A 225 10.13 54.93 5.21
C TYR A 225 9.71 55.89 6.32
N SER A 226 10.63 56.09 7.26
CA SER A 226 10.65 57.33 8.03
C SER A 226 12.10 57.79 8.08
N THR A 227 12.48 58.65 7.14
CA THR A 227 13.30 59.84 7.37
C THR A 227 13.69 60.52 6.06
N ASN A 228 13.52 61.85 6.10
CA ASN A 228 14.00 62.92 5.23
C ASN A 228 13.30 63.18 3.90
#